data_AF-A0A1F6U4C4-F1
#
_entry.id   AF-A0A1F6U4C4-F1
#
_cell.length_a   1.000
_cell.length_b   1.000
_cell.length_c   1.000
_cell.angle_alpha   90.00
_cell.angle_beta   90.00
_cell.angle_gamma   90.00
#
_symmetry.space_group_name_H-M   'P 1'
#
loop_
_entity.id
_entity.type
_entity.pdbx_description
1 polymer ?
#
loop_
_entity_poly.entity_id
_entity_poly.type
_entity_poly.pdbx_seq_one_letter_code
_entity_poly.pdbx_strand_id
1 'polypeptide(L)'
;MSDARFYSMRRLSPYQGTIQLAEAPGFRAMSTDGVTWQVQIMNRGARYSTYGVWRPDGGGNLIDTERTGAFIEVLRRLPPLPFPLADKLELWLLDAAEQSPLALLTSTLDRGSPPRVSDTTWRPALAGDKSFFAPSIESASENRDPRAAPTHCEILSRLVHTAAGPHARAQWFRRDESGAGLGLEGCRLEDALVGRELGAESFPELLLRAEWRLRVDAALVRDYHDWHAAALLTHDNLTRATRDRLERAACRQAEKLYHLRLLLPEVVNPDLVKVALVEAVIRRSASPAPA
;
A
#
# COMPACT_ATOMS: atom_id res chain seq x y z
N MET A 1 -16.37 25.18 -14.16
CA MET A 1 -15.27 24.33 -14.66
C MET A 1 -14.47 23.90 -13.45
N SER A 2 -14.73 22.71 -12.90
CA SER A 2 -14.13 22.29 -11.62
C SER A 2 -12.64 21.95 -11.83
N ASP A 3 -11.77 22.67 -11.13
CA ASP A 3 -10.34 22.41 -11.00
C ASP A 3 -10.11 21.19 -10.07
N ALA A 4 -10.74 20.06 -10.42
CA ALA A 4 -10.72 18.84 -9.64
C ALA A 4 -9.51 17.99 -10.05
N ARG A 5 -8.79 17.46 -9.05
CA ARG A 5 -7.64 16.59 -9.23
C ARG A 5 -7.97 15.18 -8.77
N PHE A 6 -7.55 14.19 -9.57
CA PHE A 6 -7.76 12.78 -9.30
C PHE A 6 -6.42 12.06 -9.33
N TYR A 7 -6.06 11.41 -8.25
CA TYR A 7 -4.78 10.69 -8.14
C TYR A 7 -4.86 9.63 -7.05
N SER A 8 -3.92 8.70 -7.03
CA SER A 8 -3.77 7.72 -5.96
C SER A 8 -2.44 7.86 -5.23
N MET A 9 -2.39 7.33 -4.01
CA MET A 9 -1.20 7.27 -3.16
C MET A 9 -1.13 5.92 -2.45
N ARG A 10 0.07 5.45 -2.11
CA ARG A 10 0.25 4.24 -1.30
C ARG A 10 0.02 4.55 0.18
N ARG A 11 -0.57 3.59 0.89
CA ARG A 11 -0.70 3.60 2.35
C ARG A 11 0.33 2.65 2.93
N LEU A 12 1.27 3.17 3.72
CA LEU A 12 2.51 2.48 4.10
C LEU A 12 2.73 2.40 5.61
N SER A 13 3.62 1.49 6.00
CA SER A 13 4.06 1.20 7.38
C SER A 13 2.92 1.00 8.39
N PRO A 14 2.14 -0.09 8.27
CA PRO A 14 2.28 -1.19 7.30
C PRO A 14 1.64 -0.90 5.93
N TYR A 15 1.98 -1.68 4.91
CA TYR A 15 1.38 -1.52 3.59
C TYR A 15 -0.11 -1.93 3.58
N GLN A 16 -0.98 -1.05 3.09
CA GLN A 16 -2.45 -1.23 3.10
C GLN A 16 -3.09 -1.01 1.72
N GLY A 17 -2.33 -1.09 0.63
CA GLY A 17 -2.83 -0.81 -0.71
C GLY A 17 -2.70 0.67 -1.12
N THR A 18 -3.31 1.00 -2.25
CA THR A 18 -3.48 2.40 -2.69
C THR A 18 -4.79 3.00 -2.22
N ILE A 19 -4.78 4.30 -1.95
CA ILE A 19 -5.98 5.11 -1.72
C ILE A 19 -6.20 6.04 -2.91
N GLN A 20 -7.45 6.17 -3.33
CA GLN A 20 -7.90 7.04 -4.41
C GLN A 20 -8.34 8.37 -3.81
N LEU A 21 -7.86 9.49 -4.36
CA LEU A 21 -8.18 10.84 -3.92
C LEU A 21 -8.85 11.62 -5.05
N ALA A 22 -9.96 12.27 -4.72
CA ALA A 22 -10.57 13.32 -5.52
C ALA A 22 -10.52 14.63 -4.73
N GLU A 23 -9.79 15.61 -5.21
CA GLU A 23 -9.63 16.92 -4.57
C GLU A 23 -10.27 18.01 -5.42
N ALA A 24 -10.97 18.94 -4.77
CA ALA A 24 -11.51 20.16 -5.39
C ALA A 24 -11.37 21.32 -4.39
N PRO A 25 -11.53 22.58 -4.81
CA PRO A 25 -11.40 23.72 -3.89
C PRO A 25 -12.29 23.58 -2.64
N GLY A 26 -11.65 23.42 -1.48
CA GLY A 26 -12.33 23.27 -0.18
C GLY A 26 -12.84 21.86 0.15
N PHE A 27 -12.63 20.87 -0.71
CA PHE A 27 -13.14 19.51 -0.54
C PHE A 27 -12.09 18.46 -0.93
N ARG A 28 -12.13 17.33 -0.24
CA ARG A 28 -11.47 16.12 -0.72
C ARG A 28 -12.30 14.89 -0.40
N ALA A 29 -12.20 13.87 -1.24
CA ALA A 29 -12.76 12.56 -0.99
C ALA A 29 -11.67 11.51 -1.11
N MET A 30 -11.75 10.49 -0.25
CA MET A 30 -10.79 9.41 -0.18
C MET A 30 -11.52 8.07 -0.24
N SER A 31 -11.04 7.13 -1.06
CA SER A 31 -11.60 5.78 -1.15
C SER A 31 -10.52 4.72 -1.23
N THR A 32 -10.73 3.60 -0.53
CA THR A 32 -9.83 2.44 -0.52
C THR A 32 -10.41 1.23 -1.26
N ASP A 33 -11.63 1.35 -1.79
CA ASP A 33 -12.36 0.27 -2.50
C ASP A 33 -12.98 0.75 -3.83
N GLY A 34 -12.93 2.06 -4.11
CA GLY A 34 -13.54 2.70 -5.28
C GLY A 34 -15.05 2.92 -5.17
N VAL A 35 -15.69 2.48 -4.08
CA VAL A 35 -17.15 2.53 -3.89
C VAL A 35 -17.52 3.45 -2.74
N THR A 36 -16.79 3.36 -1.63
CA THR A 36 -17.03 4.11 -0.40
C THR A 36 -16.07 5.28 -0.36
N TRP A 37 -16.61 6.50 -0.46
CA TRP A 37 -15.82 7.73 -0.51
C TRP A 37 -16.03 8.53 0.77
N GLN A 38 -15.00 8.62 1.61
CA GLN A 38 -15.01 9.48 2.77
C GLN A 38 -14.76 10.92 2.33
N VAL A 39 -15.77 11.77 2.46
CA VAL A 39 -15.71 13.19 2.10
C VAL A 39 -15.28 14.02 3.30
N GLN A 40 -14.29 14.88 3.06
CA GLN A 40 -13.77 15.82 4.03
C GLN A 40 -13.86 17.24 3.46
N ILE A 41 -14.16 18.20 4.33
CA ILE A 41 -14.28 19.61 3.97
C ILE A 41 -13.20 20.40 4.68
N MET A 42 -12.62 21.37 3.96
CA MET A 42 -11.70 22.33 4.52
C MET A 42 -12.47 23.32 5.41
N ASN A 43 -12.11 23.36 6.69
CA ASN A 43 -12.63 24.33 7.64
C ASN A 43 -11.71 25.55 7.74
N ARG A 44 -12.18 26.58 8.46
CA ARG A 44 -11.37 27.75 8.80
C ARG A 44 -10.05 27.32 9.44
N GLY A 45 -8.94 27.85 8.94
CA GLY A 45 -7.58 27.49 9.38
C GLY A 45 -6.96 26.28 8.67
N ALA A 46 -7.37 25.98 7.44
CA ALA A 46 -6.75 24.98 6.56
C ALA A 46 -6.72 23.54 7.14
N ARG A 47 -7.71 23.17 7.95
CA ARG A 47 -7.86 21.81 8.50
C ARG A 47 -9.04 21.11 7.84
N TYR A 48 -8.81 19.88 7.38
CA TYR A 48 -9.87 18.99 6.90
C TYR A 48 -10.56 18.27 8.06
N SER A 49 -11.88 18.20 8.03
CA SER A 49 -12.67 17.31 8.88
C SER A 49 -13.57 16.41 8.06
N THR A 50 -13.77 15.18 8.51
CA THR A 50 -14.77 14.28 7.93
C THR A 50 -16.15 14.91 8.00
N TYR A 51 -16.83 14.92 6.87
CA TYR A 51 -18.17 15.51 6.74
C TYR A 51 -19.23 14.44 6.47
N GLY A 52 -18.89 13.42 5.68
CA GLY A 52 -19.81 12.31 5.41
C GLY A 52 -19.17 11.27 4.49
N VAL A 53 -19.94 10.24 4.17
CA VAL A 53 -19.59 9.18 3.25
C VAL A 53 -20.50 9.29 2.03
N TRP A 54 -19.89 9.39 0.85
CA TRP A 54 -20.59 9.30 -0.42
C TRP A 54 -20.42 7.90 -1.01
N ARG A 55 -21.49 7.40 -1.63
CA ARG A 55 -21.47 6.14 -2.38
C ARG A 55 -22.26 6.31 -3.68
N PRO A 56 -21.81 5.71 -4.81
CA PRO A 56 -22.55 5.75 -6.07
C PRO A 56 -23.96 5.16 -5.99
N ASP A 57 -24.17 4.17 -5.12
CA ASP A 57 -25.46 3.49 -4.90
C ASP A 57 -26.43 4.25 -3.98
N GLY A 58 -26.03 5.42 -3.47
CA GLY A 58 -26.82 6.20 -2.52
C GLY A 58 -26.79 5.70 -1.08
N GLY A 59 -26.09 4.59 -0.77
CA GLY A 59 -25.99 4.05 0.60
C GLY A 59 -25.10 4.85 1.56
N GLY A 60 -24.66 6.04 1.16
CA GLY A 60 -23.84 6.93 1.98
C GLY A 60 -24.68 7.82 2.91
N ASN A 61 -24.03 8.58 3.78
CA ASN A 61 -24.67 9.56 4.66
C ASN A 61 -24.30 11.02 4.33
N LEU A 62 -23.62 11.26 3.21
CA LEU A 62 -23.33 12.60 2.73
C LEU A 62 -24.62 13.29 2.29
N ILE A 63 -25.00 14.35 3.00
CA ILE A 63 -26.19 15.14 2.71
C ILE A 63 -25.91 16.07 1.52
N ASP A 64 -26.85 16.10 0.57
CA ASP A 64 -26.85 17.04 -0.55
C ASP A 64 -27.37 18.41 -0.06
N THR A 65 -26.49 19.40 -0.08
CA THR A 65 -26.73 20.77 0.37
C THR A 65 -26.14 21.72 -0.66
N GLU A 66 -26.49 23.01 -0.61
CA GLU A 66 -25.87 24.03 -1.46
C GLU A 66 -24.33 23.99 -1.40
N ARG A 67 -23.77 23.69 -0.22
CA ARG A 67 -22.32 23.60 0.00
C ARG A 67 -21.72 22.34 -0.64
N THR A 68 -22.38 21.19 -0.54
CA THR A 68 -21.84 19.89 -0.99
C THR A 68 -22.21 19.52 -2.41
N GLY A 69 -23.28 20.10 -2.97
CA GLY A 69 -23.85 19.71 -4.26
C GLY A 69 -22.84 19.77 -5.41
N ALA A 70 -22.04 20.84 -5.47
CA ALA A 70 -21.00 20.97 -6.49
C ALA A 70 -19.93 19.87 -6.39
N PHE A 71 -19.58 19.43 -5.17
CA PHE A 71 -18.61 18.37 -4.97
C PHE A 71 -19.22 16.97 -5.19
N ILE A 72 -20.50 16.78 -4.88
CA ILE A 72 -21.24 15.57 -5.23
C ILE A 72 -21.27 15.40 -6.75
N GLU A 73 -21.44 16.47 -7.54
CA GLU A 73 -21.34 16.41 -9.00
C GLU A 73 -19.95 16.00 -9.48
N VAL A 74 -18.88 16.41 -8.79
CA VAL A 74 -17.52 15.91 -9.06
C VAL A 74 -17.43 14.40 -8.81
N LEU A 75 -17.99 13.92 -7.69
CA LEU A 75 -18.02 12.50 -7.36
C LEU A 75 -18.88 11.65 -8.31
N ARG A 76 -19.95 12.22 -8.87
CA ARG A 76 -20.76 11.56 -9.91
C ARG A 76 -20.02 11.42 -11.25
N ARG A 77 -18.99 12.23 -11.47
CA ARG A 77 -18.22 12.31 -12.73
C ARG A 77 -16.76 11.91 -12.55
N LEU A 78 -16.47 11.04 -11.58
CA LEU A 78 -15.12 10.52 -11.39
C LEU A 78 -14.64 9.85 -12.68
N PRO A 79 -13.35 10.03 -13.05
CA PRO A 79 -12.76 9.25 -14.13
C PRO A 79 -12.72 7.75 -13.75
N PRO A 80 -12.47 6.86 -14.73
CA PRO A 80 -12.28 5.44 -14.46
C PRO A 80 -11.20 5.20 -13.40
N LEU A 81 -11.44 4.23 -12.54
CA LEU A 81 -10.48 3.78 -11.53
C LEU A 81 -9.57 2.67 -12.08
N PRO A 82 -8.37 2.50 -11.51
CA PRO A 82 -7.74 3.36 -10.50
C PRO A 82 -7.20 4.68 -11.09
N PHE A 83 -7.06 5.71 -10.25
CA PHE A 83 -6.37 6.94 -10.63
C PHE A 83 -4.85 6.75 -10.68
N PRO A 84 -4.11 7.55 -11.49
CA PRO A 84 -2.65 7.45 -11.59
C PRO A 84 -1.96 7.62 -10.22
N LEU A 85 -0.93 6.81 -9.98
CA LEU A 85 -0.14 6.89 -8.75
C LEU A 85 0.70 8.18 -8.75
N ALA A 86 0.53 9.02 -7.74
CA ALA A 86 1.15 10.35 -7.68
C ALA A 86 2.30 10.47 -6.68
N ASP A 87 2.58 9.42 -5.92
CA ASP A 87 3.75 9.39 -5.04
C ASP A 87 5.03 9.44 -5.86
N LYS A 88 5.84 10.47 -5.65
CA LYS A 88 7.14 10.66 -6.35
C LYS A 88 8.32 10.67 -5.40
N LEU A 89 8.10 10.95 -4.12
CA LEU A 89 9.13 10.86 -3.10
C LEU A 89 8.90 9.58 -2.30
N GLU A 90 9.92 8.74 -2.21
CA GLU A 90 9.89 7.46 -1.51
C GLU A 90 10.99 7.41 -0.45
N LEU A 91 10.64 7.16 0.81
CA LEU A 91 11.59 6.96 1.89
C LEU A 91 11.88 5.48 2.05
N TRP A 92 13.07 5.06 1.70
CA TRP A 92 13.51 3.67 1.79
C TRP A 92 14.38 3.46 3.02
N LEU A 93 14.06 2.45 3.82
CA LEU A 93 15.01 1.82 4.74
C LEU A 93 16.12 1.19 3.90
N LEU A 94 17.38 1.36 4.33
CA LEU A 94 18.53 0.84 3.60
C LEU A 94 19.09 -0.42 4.27
N ASP A 95 19.60 -1.33 3.43
CA ASP A 95 20.40 -2.46 3.89
C ASP A 95 21.70 -1.98 4.53
N ALA A 96 22.10 -2.61 5.64
CA ALA A 96 23.24 -2.17 6.43
C ALA A 96 24.59 -2.37 5.71
N ALA A 97 24.70 -3.41 4.87
CA ALA A 97 25.92 -3.75 4.16
C ALA A 97 25.99 -3.00 2.83
N GLU A 98 24.94 -3.09 2.02
CA GLU A 98 24.98 -2.64 0.61
C GLU A 98 24.42 -1.23 0.39
N GLN A 99 23.87 -0.59 1.43
CA GLN A 99 23.15 0.71 1.31
C GLN A 99 22.02 0.71 0.28
N SER A 100 21.55 -0.46 -0.16
CA SER A 100 20.52 -0.61 -1.18
C SER A 100 19.13 -0.50 -0.54
N PRO A 101 18.10 -0.03 -1.28
CA PRO A 101 16.71 -0.02 -0.80
C PRO A 101 16.27 -1.41 -0.30
N LEU A 102 15.92 -1.48 0.99
CA LEU A 102 15.51 -2.71 1.67
C LEU A 102 13.99 -2.82 1.79
N ALA A 103 13.36 -1.78 2.33
CA ALA A 103 11.92 -1.72 2.55
C ALA A 103 11.40 -0.28 2.49
N LEU A 104 10.27 -0.06 1.82
CA LEU A 104 9.66 1.25 1.74
C LEU A 104 9.00 1.60 3.08
N LEU A 105 9.39 2.72 3.68
CA LEU A 105 8.85 3.21 4.94
C LEU A 105 7.64 4.10 4.71
N THR A 106 7.74 5.05 3.78
CA THR A 106 6.66 5.97 3.44
C THR A 106 6.87 6.58 2.06
N SER A 107 5.84 7.20 1.53
CA SER A 107 5.86 7.93 0.27
C SER A 107 5.06 9.21 0.36
N THR A 108 5.36 10.17 -0.51
CA THR A 108 4.58 11.40 -0.62
C THR A 108 4.60 11.95 -2.04
N LEU A 109 3.68 12.88 -2.31
CA LEU A 109 3.65 13.66 -3.54
C LEU A 109 4.98 14.39 -3.75
N ASP A 110 5.26 14.77 -4.99
CA ASP A 110 6.43 15.59 -5.26
C ASP A 110 6.36 16.93 -4.51
N ARG A 111 7.49 17.31 -3.92
CA ARG A 111 7.68 18.53 -3.12
C ARG A 111 9.10 19.02 -3.35
N GLY A 112 9.30 20.33 -3.15
CA GLY A 112 10.62 20.95 -3.30
C GLY A 112 11.69 20.28 -2.43
N SER A 113 11.38 20.03 -1.16
CA SER A 113 12.22 19.28 -0.24
C SER A 113 11.46 18.10 0.39
N PRO A 114 12.17 16.97 0.65
CA PRO A 114 11.56 15.85 1.33
C PRO A 114 11.28 16.18 2.82
N PRO A 115 10.24 15.57 3.42
CA PRO A 115 9.99 15.71 4.84
C PRO A 115 11.15 15.21 5.71
N ARG A 116 11.33 15.82 6.88
CA ARG A 116 12.29 15.33 7.88
C ARG A 116 11.93 13.89 8.30
N VAL A 117 12.93 13.02 8.31
CA VAL A 117 12.77 11.63 8.76
C VAL A 117 12.79 11.57 10.29
N SER A 118 11.68 11.14 10.89
CA SER A 118 11.55 10.99 12.36
C SER A 118 11.53 9.53 12.84
N ASP A 119 11.23 8.58 11.95
CA ASP A 119 11.16 7.16 12.26
C ASP A 119 11.74 6.35 11.09
N THR A 120 12.56 5.34 11.42
CA THR A 120 13.17 4.41 10.47
C THR A 120 12.64 2.98 10.67
N THR A 121 11.55 2.83 11.42
CA THR A 121 10.98 1.53 11.75
C THR A 121 10.02 1.07 10.66
N TRP A 122 10.40 0.02 9.94
CA TRP A 122 9.48 -0.69 9.06
C TRP A 122 8.55 -1.60 9.88
N ARG A 123 7.26 -1.62 9.52
CA ARG A 123 6.24 -2.40 10.24
C ARG A 123 5.50 -3.31 9.27
N PRO A 124 5.45 -4.64 9.47
CA PRO A 124 4.75 -5.55 8.57
C PRO A 124 3.23 -5.50 8.74
N ALA A 125 2.74 -5.12 9.93
CA ALA A 125 1.33 -5.11 10.29
C ALA A 125 0.97 -3.94 11.23
N LEU A 126 -0.33 -3.73 11.43
CA LEU A 126 -0.84 -2.72 12.36
C LEU A 126 -0.53 -3.14 13.80
N ALA A 127 -0.49 -2.17 14.72
CA ALA A 127 -0.32 -2.46 16.13
C ALA A 127 -1.43 -3.40 16.63
N GLY A 128 -1.06 -4.55 17.19
CA GLY A 128 -1.98 -5.58 17.68
C GLY A 128 -2.47 -6.57 16.63
N ASP A 129 -2.19 -6.35 15.34
CA ASP A 129 -2.56 -7.28 14.27
C ASP A 129 -1.55 -8.44 14.21
N LYS A 130 -2.05 -9.64 14.52
CA LYS A 130 -1.31 -10.91 14.50
C LYS A 130 -1.83 -11.85 13.41
N SER A 131 -2.60 -11.35 12.45
CA SER A 131 -3.29 -12.17 11.45
C SER A 131 -2.35 -12.71 10.36
N PHE A 132 -1.20 -12.06 10.13
CA PHE A 132 -0.24 -12.53 9.13
C PHE A 132 0.23 -13.95 9.45
N PHE A 133 0.05 -14.84 8.50
CA PHE A 133 0.47 -16.23 8.57
C PHE A 133 1.46 -16.56 7.43
N ALA A 134 2.56 -17.23 7.78
CA ALA A 134 3.63 -17.61 6.87
C ALA A 134 3.82 -19.14 6.89
N PRO A 135 3.22 -19.87 5.93
CA PRO A 135 3.32 -21.33 5.87
C PRO A 135 4.75 -21.87 5.86
N SER A 136 5.70 -21.13 5.30
CA SER A 136 7.10 -21.55 5.14
C SER A 136 7.87 -21.74 6.45
N ILE A 137 7.40 -21.16 7.56
CA ILE A 137 8.05 -21.25 8.86
C ILE A 137 7.20 -21.97 9.92
N GLU A 138 5.99 -22.42 9.56
CA GLU A 138 5.08 -23.12 10.45
C GLU A 138 5.61 -24.49 10.86
N SER A 139 6.10 -25.30 9.91
CA SER A 139 6.64 -26.63 10.21
C SER A 139 7.93 -26.58 11.07
N ALA A 140 8.60 -25.43 11.14
CA ALA A 140 9.75 -25.21 12.01
C ALA A 140 9.35 -24.84 13.47
N SER A 141 8.05 -24.64 13.74
CA SER A 141 7.52 -24.22 15.04
C SER A 141 6.86 -25.34 15.85
N GLU A 142 6.68 -26.54 15.26
CA GLU A 142 5.93 -27.68 15.84
C GLU A 142 6.40 -28.16 17.24
N ASN A 143 7.61 -27.78 17.67
CA ASN A 143 8.18 -28.13 18.98
C ASN A 143 8.32 -26.94 19.97
N ARG A 144 7.66 -25.80 19.74
CA ARG A 144 7.70 -24.64 20.66
C ARG A 144 6.42 -24.48 21.46
N ASP A 145 6.56 -23.95 22.68
CA ASP A 145 5.43 -23.44 23.45
C ASP A 145 4.71 -22.32 22.65
N PRO A 146 3.45 -22.53 22.23
CA PRO A 146 2.71 -21.55 21.44
C PRO A 146 2.51 -20.20 22.14
N ARG A 147 2.58 -20.16 23.49
CA ARG A 147 2.43 -18.92 24.26
C ARG A 147 3.70 -18.07 24.32
N ALA A 148 4.86 -18.68 24.08
CA ALA A 148 6.16 -18.02 24.09
C ALA A 148 6.77 -17.85 22.69
N ALA A 149 6.19 -18.50 21.67
CA ALA A 149 6.66 -18.38 20.30
C ALA A 149 6.41 -16.96 19.74
N PRO A 150 7.42 -16.33 19.11
CA PRO A 150 7.20 -15.06 18.42
C PRO A 150 6.21 -15.27 17.27
N THR A 151 5.33 -14.29 17.05
CA THR A 151 4.40 -14.27 15.92
C THR A 151 5.17 -14.18 14.59
N HIS A 152 4.55 -14.60 13.49
CA HIS A 152 5.15 -14.47 12.15
C HIS A 152 5.49 -13.01 11.79
N CYS A 153 4.67 -12.05 12.23
CA CYS A 153 4.98 -10.61 12.14
C CYS A 153 6.27 -10.23 12.88
N GLU A 154 6.47 -10.74 14.10
CA GLU A 154 7.67 -10.44 14.89
C GLU A 154 8.93 -11.06 14.26
N ILE A 155 8.81 -12.28 13.71
CA ILE A 155 9.92 -12.94 13.00
C ILE A 155 10.31 -12.11 11.77
N LEU A 156 9.33 -11.71 10.95
CA LEU A 156 9.57 -10.87 9.77
C LEU A 156 10.14 -9.49 10.14
N SER A 157 9.62 -8.86 11.20
CA SER A 157 10.15 -7.58 11.69
C SER A 157 11.60 -7.69 12.11
N ARG A 158 11.97 -8.78 12.81
CA ARG A 158 13.35 -9.05 13.22
C ARG A 158 14.26 -9.25 12.00
N LEU A 159 13.81 -10.01 11.01
CA LEU A 159 14.56 -10.22 9.77
C LEU A 159 14.91 -8.89 9.08
N VAL A 160 13.93 -8.01 8.88
CA VAL A 160 14.14 -6.70 8.26
C VAL A 160 15.00 -5.79 9.14
N HIS A 161 14.79 -5.79 10.46
CA HIS A 161 15.59 -4.99 11.38
C HIS A 161 17.07 -5.43 11.40
N THR A 162 17.32 -6.74 11.39
CA THR A 162 18.68 -7.29 11.32
C THR A 162 19.37 -6.88 10.03
N ALA A 163 18.69 -6.93 8.88
CA ALA A 163 19.24 -6.47 7.60
C ALA A 163 19.50 -4.95 7.57
N ALA A 164 18.66 -4.15 8.23
CA ALA A 164 18.87 -2.70 8.35
C ALA A 164 19.99 -2.32 9.33
N GLY A 165 20.41 -3.25 10.18
CA GLY A 165 21.46 -3.07 11.17
C GLY A 165 21.02 -2.25 12.41
N PRO A 166 21.89 -2.17 13.43
CA PRO A 166 21.56 -1.53 14.71
C PRO A 166 21.32 -0.01 14.59
N HIS A 167 21.91 0.63 13.58
CA HIS A 167 21.76 2.05 13.30
C HIS A 167 21.04 2.26 11.97
N ALA A 168 19.80 1.76 11.88
CA ALA A 168 18.98 1.78 10.67
C ALA A 168 19.06 3.12 9.93
N ARG A 169 19.46 3.08 8.66
CA ARG A 169 19.55 4.24 7.78
C ARG A 169 18.34 4.29 6.86
N ALA A 170 17.92 5.48 6.51
CA ALA A 170 16.86 5.67 5.53
C ALA A 170 17.19 6.82 4.60
N GLN A 171 16.79 6.73 3.34
CA GLN A 171 17.03 7.75 2.34
C GLN A 171 15.77 8.04 1.53
N TRP A 172 15.50 9.32 1.30
CA TRP A 172 14.50 9.73 0.34
C TRP A 172 15.03 9.59 -1.08
N PHE A 173 14.21 9.06 -1.97
CA PHE A 173 14.46 9.03 -3.40
C PHE A 173 13.34 9.75 -4.13
N ARG A 174 13.70 10.65 -5.05
CA ARG A 174 12.74 11.16 -6.04
C ARG A 174 12.70 10.22 -7.23
N ARG A 175 11.53 9.67 -7.50
CA ARG A 175 11.27 8.67 -8.55
C ARG A 175 10.85 9.37 -9.84
N ASP A 176 11.45 8.98 -10.95
CA ASP A 176 11.04 9.45 -12.27
C ASP A 176 10.02 8.50 -12.93
N GLU A 177 9.67 8.76 -14.19
CA GLU A 177 8.73 7.94 -14.96
C GLU A 177 9.29 6.57 -15.38
N SER A 178 10.62 6.42 -15.46
CA SER A 178 11.28 5.13 -15.71
C SER A 178 11.32 4.25 -14.46
N GLY A 179 11.02 4.84 -13.30
CA GLY A 179 11.21 4.20 -12.00
C GLY A 179 12.66 4.26 -11.52
N ALA A 180 13.54 5.06 -12.11
CA ALA A 180 14.83 5.36 -11.52
C ALA A 180 14.67 6.34 -10.35
N GLY A 181 15.68 6.43 -9.48
CA GLY A 181 15.62 7.22 -8.25
C GLY A 181 16.84 8.09 -8.05
N LEU A 182 16.62 9.40 -7.88
CA LEU A 182 17.63 10.33 -7.39
C LEU A 182 17.62 10.34 -5.86
N GLY A 183 18.72 9.95 -5.24
CA GLY A 183 18.93 9.94 -3.80
C GLY A 183 19.02 11.36 -3.24
N LEU A 184 18.21 11.64 -2.23
CA LEU A 184 18.17 12.91 -1.49
C LEU A 184 18.70 12.70 -0.07
N GLU A 185 18.45 13.67 0.80
CA GLU A 185 18.74 13.57 2.23
C GLU A 185 17.94 12.44 2.91
N GLY A 186 18.39 12.08 4.12
CA GLY A 186 17.85 10.95 4.86
C GLY A 186 18.16 10.97 6.35
N CYS A 187 17.96 9.82 7.00
CA CYS A 187 18.29 9.62 8.41
C CYS A 187 19.58 8.81 8.52
N ARG A 188 20.54 9.33 9.31
CA ARG A 188 21.85 8.69 9.56
C ARG A 188 22.57 8.32 8.26
N LEU A 189 22.39 9.14 7.23
CA LEU A 189 22.94 8.93 5.90
C LEU A 189 24.34 9.53 5.83
N GLU A 190 25.24 8.88 5.10
CA GLU A 190 26.54 9.42 4.75
C GLU A 190 26.40 10.42 3.59
N ASP A 191 27.13 11.53 3.63
CA ASP A 191 27.03 12.60 2.62
C ASP A 191 27.29 12.09 1.19
N ALA A 192 28.15 11.08 1.04
CA ALA A 192 28.45 10.45 -0.25
C ALA A 192 27.26 9.75 -0.92
N LEU A 193 26.20 9.42 -0.17
CA LEU A 193 24.99 8.80 -0.71
C LEU A 193 23.97 9.83 -1.22
N VAL A 194 24.13 11.11 -0.90
CA VAL A 194 23.25 12.18 -1.40
C VAL A 194 23.61 12.47 -2.86
N GLY A 195 22.59 12.55 -3.72
CA GLY A 195 22.75 12.76 -5.16
C GLY A 195 23.05 11.49 -5.96
N ARG A 196 23.13 10.32 -5.32
CA ARG A 196 23.30 9.05 -6.06
C ARG A 196 22.10 8.75 -6.94
N GLU A 197 22.33 8.21 -8.11
CA GLU A 197 21.29 7.72 -9.01
C GLU A 197 21.23 6.20 -8.94
N LEU A 198 20.03 5.66 -8.78
CA LEU A 198 19.77 4.23 -8.78
C LEU A 198 18.76 3.90 -9.88
N GLY A 199 19.04 2.86 -10.66
CA GLY A 199 18.10 2.34 -11.66
C GLY A 199 16.86 1.72 -11.00
N ALA A 200 15.81 1.49 -11.79
CA ALA A 200 14.55 0.96 -11.29
C ALA A 200 14.68 -0.41 -10.63
N GLU A 201 15.59 -1.24 -11.12
CA GLU A 201 15.93 -2.57 -10.60
C GLU A 201 16.53 -2.54 -9.19
N SER A 202 17.04 -1.40 -8.74
CA SER A 202 17.57 -1.24 -7.37
C SER A 202 16.46 -1.12 -6.32
N PHE A 203 15.20 -0.93 -6.74
CA PHE A 203 14.07 -0.74 -5.84
C PHE A 203 13.19 -1.98 -5.85
N PRO A 204 12.96 -2.61 -4.68
CA PRO A 204 12.06 -3.76 -4.59
C PRO A 204 10.67 -3.45 -5.13
N GLU A 205 10.28 -4.15 -6.21
CA GLU A 205 8.98 -4.01 -6.87
C GLU A 205 7.79 -4.15 -5.89
N LEU A 206 7.95 -5.02 -4.88
CA LEU A 206 6.93 -5.33 -3.88
C LEU A 206 7.13 -4.59 -2.55
N LEU A 207 7.86 -3.48 -2.58
CA LEU A 207 8.11 -2.57 -1.45
C LEU A 207 8.95 -3.15 -0.31
N LEU A 208 9.24 -4.44 -0.35
CA LEU A 208 10.18 -5.15 0.51
C LEU A 208 11.03 -6.07 -0.38
N ARG A 209 12.35 -6.05 -0.18
CA ARG A 209 13.30 -6.88 -0.94
C ARG A 209 12.91 -8.36 -0.86
N ALA A 210 12.79 -9.03 -2.01
CA ALA A 210 12.40 -10.43 -2.08
C ALA A 210 13.61 -11.39 -2.00
N GLU A 211 14.79 -10.91 -2.36
CA GLU A 211 16.03 -11.66 -2.41
C GLU A 211 16.72 -11.64 -1.05
N TRP A 212 16.89 -12.84 -0.46
CA TRP A 212 17.57 -13.04 0.81
C TRP A 212 18.58 -14.17 0.70
N ARG A 213 19.66 -14.06 1.49
CA ARG A 213 20.75 -15.05 1.49
C ARG A 213 20.27 -16.44 1.87
N LEU A 214 19.42 -16.54 2.90
CA LEU A 214 18.85 -17.80 3.35
C LEU A 214 17.53 -18.06 2.64
N ARG A 215 17.33 -19.29 2.15
CA ARG A 215 16.09 -19.69 1.47
C ARG A 215 14.85 -19.55 2.37
N VAL A 216 14.99 -19.77 3.67
CA VAL A 216 13.90 -19.64 4.64
C VAL A 216 13.44 -18.17 4.77
N ASP A 217 14.37 -17.22 4.76
CA ASP A 217 14.07 -15.79 4.84
C ASP A 217 13.35 -15.32 3.56
N ALA A 218 13.85 -15.77 2.39
CA ALA A 218 13.21 -15.48 1.12
C ALA A 218 11.79 -16.08 1.05
N ALA A 219 11.58 -17.27 1.60
CA ALA A 219 10.26 -17.90 1.67
C ALA A 219 9.30 -17.14 2.61
N LEU A 220 9.77 -16.70 3.78
CA LEU A 220 8.99 -15.88 4.71
C LEU A 220 8.54 -14.56 4.07
N VAL A 221 9.45 -13.88 3.36
CA VAL A 221 9.10 -12.64 2.65
C VAL A 221 8.17 -12.90 1.46
N ARG A 222 8.33 -14.02 0.77
CA ARG A 222 7.38 -14.43 -0.28
C ARG A 222 5.98 -14.66 0.29
N ASP A 223 5.86 -15.33 1.43
CA ASP A 223 4.59 -15.53 2.12
C ASP A 223 3.96 -14.19 2.53
N TYR A 224 4.78 -13.21 2.96
CA TYR A 224 4.32 -11.85 3.25
C TYR A 224 3.75 -11.16 2.01
N HIS A 225 4.44 -11.23 0.87
CA HIS A 225 3.92 -10.69 -0.39
C HIS A 225 2.63 -11.39 -0.82
N ASP A 226 2.55 -12.72 -0.68
CA ASP A 226 1.35 -13.49 -0.99
C ASP A 226 0.17 -13.12 -0.08
N TRP A 227 0.45 -12.87 1.21
CA TRP A 227 -0.55 -12.41 2.18
C TRP A 227 -1.13 -11.04 1.80
N HIS A 228 -0.28 -10.13 1.31
CA HIS A 228 -0.66 -8.79 0.85
C HIS A 228 -1.02 -8.71 -0.64
N ALA A 229 -1.14 -9.85 -1.33
CA ALA A 229 -1.21 -9.86 -2.79
C ALA A 229 -2.33 -9.00 -3.38
N ALA A 230 -3.54 -9.06 -2.83
CA ALA A 230 -4.67 -8.25 -3.29
C ALA A 230 -4.37 -6.74 -3.22
N ALA A 231 -3.67 -6.29 -2.16
CA ALA A 231 -3.27 -4.90 -1.98
C ALA A 231 -2.10 -4.52 -2.89
N LEU A 232 -1.15 -5.43 -3.13
CA LEU A 232 -0.01 -5.16 -4.02
C LEU A 232 -0.44 -5.05 -5.49
N LEU A 233 -1.49 -5.78 -5.89
CA LEU A 233 -2.03 -5.72 -7.25
C LEU A 233 -2.59 -4.35 -7.66
N THR A 234 -2.82 -3.44 -6.71
CA THR A 234 -3.28 -2.07 -7.00
C THR A 234 -2.16 -1.15 -7.52
N HIS A 235 -0.91 -1.62 -7.55
CA HIS A 235 0.19 -0.92 -8.21
C HIS A 235 0.10 -1.04 -9.73
N ASP A 236 0.49 0.01 -10.45
CA ASP A 236 0.51 0.07 -11.91
C ASP A 236 1.82 -0.45 -12.53
N ASN A 237 2.93 -0.37 -11.79
CA ASN A 237 4.28 -0.67 -12.26
C ASN A 237 4.77 -2.10 -11.98
N LEU A 238 3.85 -3.07 -11.88
CA LEU A 238 4.22 -4.47 -11.70
C LEU A 238 4.58 -5.12 -13.04
N THR A 239 5.66 -5.89 -13.07
CA THR A 239 5.98 -6.81 -14.14
C THR A 239 4.85 -7.83 -14.30
N ARG A 240 4.63 -8.27 -15.54
CA ARG A 240 3.57 -9.24 -15.85
C ARG A 240 3.73 -10.56 -15.07
N ALA A 241 4.96 -11.01 -14.84
CA ALA A 241 5.26 -12.21 -14.07
C ALA A 241 4.91 -12.05 -12.58
N THR A 242 5.28 -10.91 -11.98
CA THR A 242 4.92 -10.60 -10.59
C THR A 242 3.40 -10.46 -10.46
N ARG A 243 2.73 -9.78 -11.40
CA ARG A 243 1.26 -9.64 -11.41
C ARG A 243 0.55 -11.00 -11.49
N ASP A 244 0.93 -11.88 -12.42
CA ASP A 244 0.37 -13.24 -12.51
C ASP A 244 0.49 -14.02 -11.18
N ARG A 245 1.67 -13.97 -10.55
CA ARG A 245 1.92 -14.62 -9.26
C ARG A 245 1.00 -14.05 -8.17
N LEU A 246 0.90 -12.73 -8.08
CA LEU A 246 0.06 -12.07 -7.08
C LEU A 246 -1.43 -12.32 -7.33
N GLU A 247 -1.90 -12.38 -8.57
CA GLU A 247 -3.29 -12.75 -8.89
C GLU A 247 -3.64 -14.14 -8.37
N ARG A 248 -2.78 -15.13 -8.63
CA ARG A 248 -2.95 -16.50 -8.10
C ARG A 248 -2.98 -16.50 -6.57
N ALA A 249 -2.08 -15.75 -5.93
CA ALA A 249 -2.04 -15.64 -4.48
C ALA A 249 -3.30 -14.93 -3.91
N ALA A 250 -3.75 -13.85 -4.54
CA ALA A 250 -4.90 -13.06 -4.14
C ALA A 250 -6.23 -13.81 -4.29
N CYS A 251 -6.33 -14.73 -5.26
CA CYS A 251 -7.53 -15.56 -5.43
C CYS A 251 -7.78 -16.49 -4.23
N ARG A 252 -6.74 -16.86 -3.46
CA ARG A 252 -6.91 -17.58 -2.18
C ARG A 252 -7.57 -16.72 -1.09
N GLN A 253 -7.65 -15.41 -1.31
CA GLN A 253 -8.24 -14.41 -0.43
C GLN A 253 -9.36 -13.64 -1.17
N ALA A 254 -10.29 -14.38 -1.77
CA ALA A 254 -11.36 -13.90 -2.65
C ALA A 254 -12.08 -12.64 -2.14
N GLU A 255 -12.39 -12.55 -0.83
CA GLU A 255 -13.05 -11.37 -0.25
C GLU A 255 -12.18 -10.12 -0.31
N LYS A 256 -10.89 -10.20 0.06
CA LYS A 256 -9.96 -9.07 -0.04
C LYS A 256 -9.80 -8.62 -1.49
N LEU A 257 -9.69 -9.57 -2.42
CA LEU A 257 -9.62 -9.27 -3.85
C LEU A 257 -10.89 -8.59 -4.35
N TYR A 258 -12.07 -9.06 -3.94
CA TYR A 258 -13.34 -8.44 -4.28
C TYR A 258 -13.46 -7.00 -3.78
N HIS A 259 -12.99 -6.71 -2.57
CA HIS A 259 -12.96 -5.36 -2.03
C HIS A 259 -12.11 -4.39 -2.86
N LEU A 260 -11.03 -4.88 -3.46
CA LEU A 260 -10.07 -4.05 -4.22
C LEU A 260 -10.28 -4.12 -5.74
N ARG A 261 -11.27 -4.86 -6.24
CA ARG A 261 -11.47 -5.17 -7.67
C ARG A 261 -11.53 -3.96 -8.60
N LEU A 262 -12.03 -2.81 -8.12
CA LEU A 262 -12.11 -1.57 -8.91
C LEU A 262 -10.79 -0.80 -8.96
N LEU A 263 -9.83 -1.19 -8.12
CA LEU A 263 -8.52 -0.55 -7.98
C LEU A 263 -7.41 -1.36 -8.66
N LEU A 264 -7.76 -2.41 -9.40
CA LEU A 264 -6.81 -3.20 -10.17
C LEU A 264 -6.57 -2.49 -11.52
N PRO A 265 -5.37 -1.96 -11.79
CA PRO A 265 -5.08 -1.28 -13.06
C PRO A 265 -5.04 -2.25 -14.24
N GLU A 266 -4.68 -3.51 -14.00
CA GLU A 266 -4.57 -4.57 -15.00
C GLU A 266 -4.88 -5.93 -14.36
N VAL A 267 -5.47 -6.83 -15.16
CA VAL A 267 -5.69 -8.24 -14.82
C VAL A 267 -5.11 -9.14 -15.93
N VAL A 268 -4.12 -9.96 -15.59
CA VAL A 268 -3.43 -10.90 -16.50
C VAL A 268 -4.21 -12.20 -16.69
N ASN A 269 -4.88 -12.69 -15.63
CA ASN A 269 -5.68 -13.91 -15.64
C ASN A 269 -7.17 -13.60 -15.36
N PRO A 270 -7.91 -13.09 -16.35
CA PRO A 270 -9.30 -12.66 -16.15
C PRO A 270 -10.22 -13.79 -15.68
N ASP A 271 -10.03 -15.01 -16.19
CA ASP A 271 -10.86 -16.16 -15.79
C ASP A 271 -10.65 -16.54 -14.32
N LEU A 272 -9.39 -16.59 -13.88
CA LEU A 272 -9.04 -16.92 -12.51
C LEU A 272 -9.60 -15.89 -11.53
N VAL A 273 -9.40 -14.59 -11.83
CA VAL A 273 -9.93 -13.50 -11.01
C VAL A 273 -11.46 -13.52 -11.00
N LYS A 274 -12.11 -13.77 -12.14
CA LYS A 274 -13.57 -13.86 -12.21
C LYS A 274 -14.13 -14.95 -11.30
N VAL A 275 -13.52 -16.14 -11.27
CA VAL A 275 -13.92 -17.22 -10.36
C VAL A 275 -13.84 -16.77 -8.91
N ALA A 276 -12.73 -16.16 -8.50
CA ALA A 276 -12.56 -15.65 -7.14
C ALA A 276 -13.59 -14.55 -6.78
N LEU A 277 -13.93 -13.67 -7.73
CA LEU A 277 -14.95 -12.64 -7.50
C LEU A 277 -16.35 -13.24 -7.34
N VAL A 278 -16.70 -14.27 -8.12
CA VAL A 278 -17.98 -14.99 -7.98
C VAL A 278 -18.05 -15.69 -6.62
N GLU A 279 -16.98 -16.37 -6.23
CA GLU A 279 -16.86 -17.00 -4.92
C GLU A 279 -17.09 -16.00 -3.77
N ALA A 280 -16.44 -14.82 -3.84
CA ALA A 280 -16.63 -13.78 -2.84
C ALA A 280 -18.08 -13.28 -2.76
N VAL A 281 -18.78 -13.14 -3.90
CA VAL A 281 -20.21 -12.76 -3.91
C VAL A 281 -21.06 -13.84 -3.25
N ILE A 282 -20.84 -15.12 -3.58
CA ILE A 282 -21.60 -16.24 -3.00
C ILE A 282 -21.41 -16.29 -1.48
N ARG A 283 -20.17 -16.17 -0.98
CA ARG A 283 -19.87 -16.15 0.46
C ARG A 283 -20.59 -15.00 1.18
N ARG A 284 -20.57 -13.80 0.59
CA ARG A 284 -21.26 -12.62 1.14
C ARG A 284 -22.77 -12.76 1.16
N SER A 285 -23.37 -13.44 0.19
CA SER A 285 -24.80 -13.73 0.17
C SER A 285 -25.20 -14.84 1.15
N ALA A 286 -24.27 -15.75 1.47
CA ALA A 286 -24.50 -16.86 2.40
C ALA A 286 -24.27 -16.49 3.88
N SER A 287 -23.51 -15.42 4.17
CA SER A 287 -23.36 -14.86 5.51
C SER A 287 -24.41 -13.76 5.74
N PRO A 288 -25.53 -14.02 6.42
CA PRO A 288 -26.42 -12.92 6.84
C PRO A 288 -25.65 -11.99 7.78
N ALA A 289 -25.89 -10.67 7.64
CA ALA A 289 -25.28 -9.67 8.50
C ALA A 289 -25.58 -10.00 9.98
N PRO A 290 -24.62 -9.86 10.90
CA PRO A 290 -24.94 -9.93 12.32
C PRO A 290 -25.98 -8.84 12.64
N ALA A 291 -27.05 -9.27 13.32
CA ALA A 291 -28.14 -8.42 13.78
C ALA A 291 -27.68 -7.36 14.78
#